data_AF-V5BWS9-F1
#
_entry.id   AF-V5BWS9-F1
#
_cell.length_a   1.000
_cell.length_b   1.000
_cell.length_c   1.000
_cell.angle_alpha   90.00
_cell.angle_beta   90.00
_cell.angle_gamma   90.00
#
_symmetry.space_group_name_H-M   'P 1'
#
loop_
_entity.id
_entity.type
_entity.pdbx_description
1 polymer ?
#
loop_
_entity_poly.entity_id
_entity_poly.type
_entity_poly.pdbx_seq_one_letter_code
_entity_poly.pdbx_strand_id
1 'polypeptide(L)'
;MHRVDSLVHQQEDSFSDGLNVGFKTILPVFIGFILYTIAVIGGFILLVIPGIIVSLSMVLSIYFIVLDSLGGYASIKASHKLVWGHWWKTATVFTIPTIIICILYGIFGALAAYMGTDKKLAIDITIQIISAFTTPFLVSVGYVQFHDLKLRKSGSDLEVRLAG
;
A
#
# COMPACT_ATOMS: atom_id res chain seq x y z
N MET A 1 -47.55 17.97 14.29
CA MET A 1 -48.29 19.19 13.89
C MET A 1 -47.44 20.47 13.94
N HIS A 2 -46.10 20.40 13.80
CA HIS A 2 -45.21 21.58 13.85
C HIS A 2 -44.75 22.10 12.47
N ARG A 3 -45.24 21.52 11.37
CA ARG A 3 -44.85 21.87 9.98
C ARG A 3 -45.84 22.80 9.27
N VAL A 4 -46.96 23.14 9.91
CA VAL A 4 -48.04 23.92 9.29
C VAL A 4 -48.01 25.39 9.69
N ASP A 5 -47.43 25.71 10.86
CA ASP A 5 -47.24 27.12 11.28
C ASP A 5 -46.02 27.79 10.60
N SER A 6 -45.12 27.00 10.01
CA SER A 6 -43.95 27.51 9.27
C SER A 6 -44.26 28.03 7.87
N LEU A 7 -45.53 27.99 7.43
CA LEU A 7 -45.95 28.48 6.10
C LEU A 7 -46.72 29.80 6.14
N VAL A 8 -47.06 30.30 7.34
CA VAL A 8 -47.82 31.55 7.52
C VAL A 8 -46.90 32.75 7.83
N HIS A 9 -45.65 32.52 8.25
CA HIS A 9 -44.62 33.54 8.39
C HIS A 9 -43.59 33.42 7.25
N GLN A 10 -44.01 33.76 6.03
CA GLN A 10 -43.10 33.96 4.91
C GLN A 10 -42.26 35.23 5.15
N GLN A 11 -40.99 35.02 5.50
CA GLN A 11 -39.88 36.01 5.59
C GLN A 11 -40.07 37.08 6.67
N GLU A 12 -39.20 37.22 7.66
CA GLU A 12 -37.75 37.40 7.50
C GLU A 12 -36.98 36.64 8.60
N ASP A 13 -36.63 35.37 8.38
CA ASP A 13 -35.36 34.87 8.92
C ASP A 13 -34.30 35.68 8.17
N SER A 14 -33.96 36.83 8.75
CA SER A 14 -33.13 37.85 8.14
C SER A 14 -31.91 37.18 7.51
N PHE A 15 -31.69 37.41 6.22
CA PHE A 15 -30.57 36.81 5.49
C PHE A 15 -29.24 37.06 6.23
N SER A 16 -29.14 38.19 6.94
CA SER A 16 -28.03 38.53 7.82
C SER A 16 -27.95 37.71 9.12
N ASP A 17 -29.05 37.26 9.71
CA ASP A 17 -29.04 36.39 10.90
C ASP A 17 -28.61 34.96 10.56
N GLY A 18 -29.09 34.42 9.42
CA GLY A 18 -28.61 33.14 8.89
C GLY A 18 -27.11 33.17 8.56
N LEU A 19 -26.63 34.29 8.01
CA LEU A 19 -25.20 34.52 7.78
C LEU A 19 -24.39 34.59 9.08
N ASN A 20 -24.88 35.26 10.12
CA ASN A 20 -24.17 35.41 11.39
C ASN A 20 -24.06 34.07 12.16
N VAL A 21 -25.15 33.28 12.15
CA VAL A 21 -25.14 31.91 12.67
C VAL A 21 -24.21 31.01 11.84
N GLY A 22 -24.23 31.16 10.51
CA GLY A 22 -23.27 30.51 9.62
C GLY A 22 -21.83 30.83 9.97
N PHE A 23 -21.48 32.11 10.10
CA PHE A 23 -20.13 32.58 10.44
C PHE A 23 -19.65 32.08 11.82
N LYS A 24 -20.52 32.03 12.82
CA LYS A 24 -20.19 31.46 14.14
C LYS A 24 -19.99 29.94 14.11
N THR A 25 -20.65 29.24 13.17
CA THR A 25 -20.59 27.78 13.05
C THR A 25 -19.45 27.31 12.13
N ILE A 26 -18.96 28.17 11.22
CA ILE A 26 -17.83 27.86 10.32
C ILE A 26 -16.58 27.49 11.12
N LEU A 27 -16.23 28.23 12.17
CA LEU A 27 -15.01 27.98 12.95
C LEU A 27 -15.02 26.60 13.65
N PRO A 28 -16.05 26.19 14.40
CA PRO A 28 -16.11 24.85 14.99
C PRO A 28 -16.24 23.74 13.94
N VAL A 29 -16.94 23.96 12.82
CA VAL A 29 -17.00 22.98 11.71
C VAL A 29 -15.63 22.80 11.07
N PHE A 30 -14.87 23.88 10.90
CA PHE A 30 -13.52 23.83 10.33
C PHE A 30 -12.55 23.06 11.24
N ILE A 31 -12.60 23.28 12.54
CA ILE A 31 -11.83 22.52 13.53
C ILE A 31 -12.25 21.04 13.53
N GLY A 32 -13.56 20.77 13.47
CA GLY A 32 -14.09 19.41 13.36
C GLY A 32 -13.63 18.70 12.10
N PHE A 33 -13.56 19.41 10.97
CA PHE A 33 -13.04 18.90 9.71
C PHE A 33 -11.56 18.54 9.81
N ILE A 34 -10.73 19.41 10.39
CA ILE A 34 -9.29 19.14 10.60
C ILE A 34 -9.10 17.89 11.47
N LEU A 35 -9.81 17.79 12.59
CA LEU A 35 -9.74 16.63 13.48
C LEU A 35 -10.19 15.34 12.78
N TYR A 36 -11.27 15.41 12.01
CA TYR A 36 -11.75 14.30 11.19
C TYR A 36 -10.69 13.87 10.18
N THR A 37 -10.10 14.81 9.44
CA THR A 37 -9.03 14.51 8.46
C THR A 37 -7.82 13.87 9.14
N ILE A 38 -7.38 14.38 10.29
CA ILE A 38 -6.26 13.80 11.04
C ILE A 38 -6.60 12.40 11.53
N ALA A 39 -7.79 12.18 12.09
CA ALA A 39 -8.22 10.87 12.56
C ALA A 39 -8.30 9.84 11.42
N VAL A 40 -8.83 10.25 10.27
CA VAL A 40 -8.90 9.40 9.06
C VAL A 40 -7.49 9.08 8.57
N ILE A 41 -6.63 10.08 8.35
CA ILE A 41 -5.24 9.87 7.89
C ILE A 41 -4.48 8.98 8.88
N GLY A 42 -4.60 9.24 10.18
CA GLY A 42 -3.98 8.44 11.24
C GLY A 42 -4.45 6.99 11.20
N GLY A 43 -5.76 6.76 11.07
CA GLY A 43 -6.33 5.43 10.92
C GLY A 43 -5.84 4.70 9.67
N PHE A 44 -5.76 5.40 8.53
CA PHE A 44 -5.22 4.85 7.29
C PHE A 44 -3.75 4.46 7.43
N ILE A 45 -2.90 5.33 7.98
CA ILE A 45 -1.48 5.03 8.21
C ILE A 45 -1.33 3.81 9.12
N LEU A 46 -2.12 3.77 10.20
CA LEU A 46 -2.14 2.65 11.14
C LEU A 46 -2.55 1.33 10.47
N LEU A 47 -3.33 1.36 9.38
CA LEU A 47 -3.74 0.16 8.65
C LEU A 47 -2.79 -0.19 7.49
N VAL A 48 -2.25 0.82 6.80
CA VAL A 48 -1.36 0.65 5.65
C VAL A 48 -0.03 0.03 6.07
N ILE A 49 0.58 0.52 7.16
CA ILE A 49 1.86 0.00 7.65
C ILE A 49 1.79 -1.50 7.99
N PRO A 50 0.88 -1.98 8.86
CA PRO A 50 0.77 -3.42 9.13
C PRO A 50 0.33 -4.20 7.90
N GLY A 51 -0.49 -3.63 7.02
CA GLY A 51 -0.86 -4.25 5.74
C GLY A 51 0.37 -4.56 4.89
N ILE A 52 1.31 -3.61 4.77
CA ILE A 52 2.57 -3.81 4.03
C ILE A 52 3.44 -4.88 4.69
N ILE A 53 3.60 -4.83 6.02
CA ILE A 53 4.41 -5.81 6.76
C ILE A 53 3.88 -7.23 6.56
N VAL A 54 2.56 -7.42 6.67
CA VAL A 54 1.91 -8.72 6.45
C VAL A 54 2.08 -9.18 5.01
N SER A 55 1.91 -8.28 4.04
CA SER A 55 2.10 -8.58 2.62
C SER A 55 3.51 -9.09 2.33
N LEU A 56 4.54 -8.39 2.82
CA LEU A 56 5.94 -8.80 2.68
C LEU A 56 6.23 -10.12 3.41
N SER A 57 5.64 -10.31 4.59
CA SER A 57 5.78 -11.55 5.35
C SER A 57 5.18 -12.74 4.59
N MET A 58 4.04 -12.55 3.92
CA MET A 58 3.44 -13.57 3.07
C MET A 58 4.31 -13.89 1.85
N VAL A 59 4.80 -12.86 1.14
CA VAL A 59 5.69 -13.06 0.00
C VAL A 59 6.94 -13.85 0.41
N LEU A 60 7.54 -13.55 1.56
CA LEU A 60 8.73 -14.27 2.02
C LEU A 60 8.44 -15.64 2.62
N SER A 61 7.19 -15.93 3.01
CA SER A 61 6.82 -17.23 3.58
C SER A 61 6.96 -18.38 2.57
N ILE A 62 6.74 -18.12 1.27
CA ILE A 62 6.89 -19.15 0.23
C ILE A 62 8.32 -19.68 0.16
N TYR A 63 9.32 -18.81 0.35
CA TYR A 63 10.73 -19.19 0.35
C TYR A 63 11.08 -20.07 1.54
N PHE A 64 10.48 -19.84 2.71
CA PHE A 64 10.62 -20.73 3.87
C PHE A 64 9.98 -22.11 3.63
N ILE A 65 8.88 -22.18 2.88
CA ILE A 65 8.24 -23.46 2.53
C ILE A 65 9.11 -24.21 1.53
N VAL A 66 9.60 -23.52 0.49
CA VAL A 66 10.33 -24.15 -0.63
C VAL A 66 11.77 -24.49 -0.26
N LEU A 67 12.48 -23.62 0.46
CA LEU A 67 13.91 -23.75 0.72
C LEU A 67 14.21 -24.43 2.07
N ASP A 68 13.42 -24.10 3.09
CA ASP A 68 13.62 -24.61 4.46
C ASP A 68 12.60 -25.71 4.83
N SER A 69 11.74 -26.14 3.89
CA SER A 69 10.71 -27.18 4.08
C SER A 69 9.82 -26.99 5.32
N LEU A 70 9.59 -25.74 5.71
CA LEU A 70 8.76 -25.43 6.88
C LEU A 70 7.27 -25.63 6.58
N GLY A 71 6.52 -26.16 7.55
CA GLY A 71 5.06 -26.22 7.47
C GLY A 71 4.42 -24.83 7.39
N GLY A 72 3.21 -24.73 6.82
CA GLY A 72 2.59 -23.44 6.46
C GLY A 72 2.45 -22.42 7.60
N TYR A 73 2.16 -22.86 8.83
CA TYR A 73 2.12 -21.94 9.97
C TYR A 73 3.52 -21.52 10.44
N ALA A 74 4.48 -22.46 10.45
CA ALA A 74 5.85 -22.19 10.86
C ALA A 74 6.56 -21.24 9.89
N SER A 75 6.30 -21.36 8.59
CA SER A 75 6.88 -20.49 7.55
C SER A 75 6.42 -19.05 7.68
N ILE A 76 5.13 -18.81 7.96
CA ILE A 76 4.59 -17.45 8.17
C ILE A 76 5.18 -16.82 9.44
N LYS A 77 5.27 -17.58 10.53
CA LYS A 77 5.86 -17.07 11.77
C LYS A 77 7.35 -16.73 11.58
N ALA A 78 8.08 -17.59 10.87
CA ALA A 78 9.49 -17.37 10.55
C ALA A 78 9.69 -16.15 9.62
N SER A 79 8.86 -16.02 8.57
CA SER A 79 8.93 -14.90 7.64
C SER A 79 8.58 -13.57 8.30
N HIS A 80 7.56 -13.53 9.14
CA HIS A 80 7.23 -12.32 9.90
C HIS A 80 8.38 -11.94 10.83
N LYS A 81 8.97 -12.90 11.56
CA LYS A 81 10.14 -12.62 12.41
C LYS A 81 11.34 -12.12 11.60
N LEU A 82 11.47 -12.51 10.33
CA LEU A 82 12.55 -12.08 9.45
C LEU A 82 12.34 -10.64 8.95
N VAL A 83 11.12 -10.28 8.56
CA VAL A 83 10.75 -8.94 8.07
C VAL A 83 10.69 -7.91 9.20
N TRP A 84 10.32 -8.36 10.41
CA TRP A 84 10.19 -7.48 11.56
C TRP A 84 11.51 -6.76 11.88
N GLY A 85 11.44 -5.43 12.00
CA GLY A 85 12.61 -4.55 12.20
C GLY A 85 13.30 -4.08 10.91
N HIS A 86 13.06 -4.73 9.77
CA HIS A 86 13.69 -4.37 8.48
C HIS A 86 12.68 -4.13 7.35
N TRP A 87 11.39 -4.05 7.67
CA TRP A 87 10.29 -3.96 6.72
C TRP A 87 10.41 -2.79 5.75
N TRP A 88 10.92 -1.63 6.18
CA TRP A 88 11.17 -0.48 5.29
C TRP A 88 12.15 -0.82 4.17
N LYS A 89 13.27 -1.49 4.49
CA LYS A 89 14.27 -1.88 3.50
C LYS A 89 13.69 -2.93 2.54
N THR A 90 12.99 -3.91 3.08
CA THR A 90 12.32 -4.95 2.27
C THR A 90 11.26 -4.34 1.37
N ALA A 91 10.44 -3.41 1.86
CA ALA A 91 9.45 -2.69 1.07
C ALA A 91 10.12 -1.97 -0.10
N THR A 92 11.17 -1.19 0.14
CA THR A 92 11.90 -0.47 -0.91
C THR A 92 12.47 -1.41 -1.98
N VAL A 93 13.00 -2.57 -1.59
CA VAL A 93 13.56 -3.56 -2.53
C VAL A 93 12.48 -4.18 -3.43
N PHE A 94 11.24 -4.33 -2.96
CA PHE A 94 10.14 -4.77 -3.82
C PHE A 94 9.52 -3.61 -4.61
N THR A 95 9.38 -2.43 -4.00
CA THR A 95 8.74 -1.27 -4.61
C THR A 95 9.53 -0.74 -5.81
N ILE A 96 10.86 -0.62 -5.72
CA ILE A 96 11.67 -0.06 -6.82
C ILE A 96 11.54 -0.90 -8.10
N PRO A 97 11.78 -2.23 -8.09
CA PRO A 97 11.62 -3.05 -9.28
C PRO A 97 10.19 -3.08 -9.80
N THR A 98 9.19 -3.12 -8.90
CA THR A 98 7.78 -3.04 -9.31
C THR A 98 7.46 -1.74 -10.04
N ILE A 99 7.95 -0.59 -9.56
CA ILE A 99 7.75 0.70 -10.26
C ILE A 99 8.39 0.67 -11.65
N ILE A 100 9.63 0.18 -11.76
CA ILE A 100 10.32 0.06 -13.05
C ILE A 100 9.51 -0.81 -14.01
N ILE A 101 9.05 -1.97 -13.55
CA ILE A 101 8.19 -2.87 -14.31
C ILE A 101 6.91 -2.14 -14.75
N CYS A 102 6.21 -1.47 -13.85
CA CYS A 102 5.00 -0.71 -14.18
C CYS A 102 5.24 0.34 -15.28
N ILE A 103 6.36 1.05 -15.23
CA ILE A 103 6.76 2.01 -16.26
C ILE A 103 6.98 1.30 -17.60
N LEU A 104 7.69 0.17 -17.61
CA LEU A 104 7.93 -0.62 -18.82
C LEU A 104 6.61 -1.10 -19.44
N TYR A 105 5.70 -1.65 -18.64
CA TYR A 105 4.37 -2.04 -19.10
C TYR A 105 3.60 -0.87 -19.69
N GLY A 106 3.65 0.31 -19.06
CA GLY A 106 3.00 1.52 -19.57
C GLY A 106 3.56 1.97 -20.91
N ILE A 107 4.90 2.02 -21.05
CA ILE A 107 5.57 2.45 -22.28
C ILE A 107 5.29 1.47 -23.42
N PHE A 108 5.54 0.17 -23.21
CA PHE A 108 5.35 -0.84 -24.24
C PHE A 108 3.87 -1.02 -24.59
N GLY A 109 2.97 -0.95 -23.62
CA GLY A 109 1.52 -0.98 -23.85
C GLY A 109 1.05 0.20 -24.69
N ALA A 110 1.52 1.42 -24.40
CA ALA A 110 1.20 2.60 -25.19
C ALA A 110 1.75 2.50 -26.64
N LEU A 111 2.99 2.01 -26.80
CA LEU A 111 3.59 1.80 -28.11
C LEU A 111 2.81 0.76 -28.94
N ALA A 112 2.42 -0.35 -28.31
CA ALA A 112 1.61 -1.38 -28.95
C ALA A 112 0.25 -0.85 -29.41
N ALA A 113 -0.40 -0.02 -28.59
CA ALA A 113 -1.67 0.63 -28.92
C ALA A 113 -1.57 1.63 -30.08
N TYR A 114 -0.40 2.24 -30.27
CA TYR A 114 -0.13 3.18 -31.36
C TYR A 114 0.17 2.48 -32.69
N MET A 115 0.91 1.36 -32.65
CA MET A 115 1.37 0.65 -33.85
C MET A 115 0.39 -0.43 -34.35
N GLY A 116 -0.42 -1.00 -33.47
CA GLY A 116 -1.27 -2.15 -33.78
C GLY A 116 -2.55 -1.78 -34.53
N THR A 117 -2.83 -2.48 -35.63
CA THR A 117 -4.12 -2.39 -36.36
C THR A 117 -5.28 -2.74 -35.43
N ASP A 118 -5.14 -3.81 -34.64
CA ASP A 118 -6.04 -4.18 -33.55
C ASP A 118 -5.42 -3.82 -32.20
N LYS A 119 -5.77 -2.63 -31.69
CA LYS A 119 -5.20 -2.05 -30.46
C LYS A 119 -5.25 -3.01 -29.27
N LYS A 120 -6.39 -3.68 -29.06
CA LYS A 120 -6.58 -4.60 -27.93
C LYS A 120 -5.65 -5.82 -28.03
N LEU A 121 -5.62 -6.45 -29.21
CA LEU A 121 -4.79 -7.64 -29.44
C LEU A 121 -3.30 -7.31 -29.33
N ALA A 122 -2.87 -6.15 -29.85
CA ALA A 122 -1.50 -5.69 -29.73
C ALA A 122 -1.09 -5.49 -28.26
N ILE A 123 -1.93 -4.81 -27.46
CA ILE A 123 -1.68 -4.60 -26.02
C ILE A 123 -1.60 -5.95 -25.29
N ASP A 124 -2.54 -6.86 -25.53
CA ASP A 124 -2.61 -8.15 -24.84
C ASP A 124 -1.34 -8.99 -25.11
N ILE A 125 -0.92 -9.08 -26.37
CA ILE A 125 0.32 -9.80 -26.74
C ILE A 125 1.54 -9.16 -26.07
N THR A 126 1.63 -7.83 -26.09
CA THR A 126 2.75 -7.12 -25.46
C THR A 126 2.80 -7.38 -23.96
N ILE A 127 1.66 -7.34 -23.26
CA ILE A 127 1.59 -7.61 -21.82
C ILE A 127 2.08 -9.04 -21.51
N GLN A 128 1.65 -10.02 -22.30
CA GLN A 128 2.01 -11.43 -22.10
C GLN A 128 3.50 -11.71 -22.34
N ILE A 129 4.10 -11.07 -23.35
CA ILE A 129 5.53 -11.17 -23.62
C ILE A 129 6.32 -10.60 -22.44
N ILE A 130 5.92 -9.43 -21.92
CA ILE A 130 6.61 -8.81 -20.78
C ILE A 130 6.41 -9.62 -19.49
N SER A 131 5.25 -10.24 -19.29
CA SER A 131 4.99 -11.03 -18.07
C SER A 131 5.82 -12.30 -17.99
N ALA A 132 6.20 -12.88 -19.14
CA ALA A 132 7.10 -14.02 -19.21
C ALA A 132 8.46 -13.74 -18.54
N PHE A 133 8.94 -12.49 -18.60
CA PHE A 133 10.19 -12.06 -17.96
C PHE A 133 9.97 -11.47 -16.55
N THR A 134 8.82 -10.86 -16.32
CA THR A 134 8.52 -10.18 -15.05
C THR A 134 8.49 -11.15 -13.87
N THR A 135 7.83 -12.29 -14.04
CA THR A 135 7.68 -13.29 -12.97
C THR A 135 9.02 -13.85 -12.49
N PRO A 136 9.89 -14.41 -13.35
CA PRO A 136 11.17 -14.96 -12.90
C PRO A 136 12.09 -13.87 -12.30
N PHE A 137 12.01 -12.65 -12.80
CA PHE A 137 12.73 -11.52 -12.22
C PHE A 137 12.25 -11.20 -10.80
N LEU A 138 10.94 -11.08 -10.56
CA LEU A 138 10.40 -10.83 -9.22
C LEU A 138 10.72 -11.95 -8.23
N VAL A 139 10.65 -13.21 -8.67
CA VAL A 139 11.04 -14.37 -7.85
C VAL A 139 12.52 -14.30 -7.49
N SER A 140 13.38 -13.90 -8.43
CA SER A 140 14.83 -13.75 -8.20
C SER A 140 15.13 -12.62 -7.20
N VAL A 141 14.47 -11.48 -7.34
CA VAL A 141 14.59 -10.36 -6.37
C VAL A 141 14.16 -10.81 -4.98
N GLY A 142 13.02 -11.50 -4.87
CA GLY A 142 12.55 -12.00 -3.58
C GLY A 142 13.49 -13.05 -2.97
N TYR A 143 14.09 -13.91 -3.79
CA TYR A 143 15.10 -14.88 -3.34
C TYR A 143 16.36 -14.20 -2.79
N VAL A 144 16.90 -13.21 -3.51
CA VAL A 144 18.07 -12.45 -3.06
C VAL A 144 17.76 -11.69 -1.77
N GLN A 145 16.61 -11.04 -1.70
CA GLN A 145 16.17 -10.31 -0.51
C GLN A 145 15.98 -11.24 0.70
N PHE A 146 15.42 -12.43 0.49
CA PHE A 146 15.29 -13.45 1.52
C PHE A 146 16.65 -13.86 2.09
N HIS A 147 17.61 -14.13 1.22
CA HIS A 147 18.96 -14.55 1.61
C HIS A 147 19.73 -13.41 2.31
N ASP A 148 19.66 -12.18 1.79
CA ASP A 148 20.27 -10.99 2.42
C ASP A 148 19.74 -10.77 3.85
N LEU A 149 18.43 -10.90 4.07
CA LEU A 149 17.85 -10.77 5.41
C LEU A 149 18.31 -11.88 6.36
N LYS A 150 18.39 -13.13 5.88
CA LYS A 150 18.90 -14.25 6.71
C LYS A 150 20.35 -14.01 7.10
N LEU A 151 21.20 -13.61 6.15
CA LEU A 151 22.63 -13.32 6.39
C LEU A 151 22.83 -12.19 7.41
N ARG A 152 22.09 -11.09 7.26
CA ARG A 152 22.20 -9.95 8.20
C ARG A 152 21.82 -10.34 9.62
N LYS A 153 20.77 -11.16 9.76
CA LYS A 153 20.31 -11.60 11.07
C LYS A 153 21.25 -12.62 11.70
N SER A 154 21.75 -13.58 10.93
CA SER A 154 22.72 -14.57 11.44
C SER A 154 24.07 -13.93 11.78
N GLY A 155 24.51 -12.93 11.02
CA GLY A 155 25.75 -12.18 11.32
C GLY A 155 25.64 -11.44 12.65
N SER A 156 24.54 -10.70 12.85
CA SER A 156 24.27 -10.01 14.12
C SER A 156 24.20 -10.98 15.30
N ASP A 157 23.54 -12.13 15.15
CA ASP A 157 23.47 -13.15 16.21
C ASP A 157 24.85 -13.74 16.55
N LEU A 158 25.76 -13.87 15.57
CA LEU A 158 27.11 -14.37 15.79
C LEU A 158 27.99 -13.36 16.55
N GLU A 159 27.92 -12.08 16.18
CA GLU A 159 28.65 -11.00 16.87
C GLU A 159 28.26 -10.93 18.35
N VAL A 160 26.97 -11.06 18.66
CA VAL A 160 26.48 -11.09 20.05
C VAL A 160 27.04 -12.28 20.84
N ARG A 161 27.22 -13.45 20.20
CA ARG A 161 27.78 -14.65 20.85
C ARG A 161 29.30 -14.58 21.06
N LEU A 162 30.01 -13.79 20.27
CA LEU A 162 31.45 -13.60 20.40
C LEU A 162 31.81 -12.49 21.40
N ALA A 163 30.87 -11.58 21.68
CA ALA A 163 31.05 -10.45 22.59
C ALA A 163 30.68 -10.74 24.06
N GLY A 164 30.13 -11.93 24.36
CA GLY A 164 29.79 -12.38 25.72
C GLY A 164 30.68 -13.53 26.17
#